data_AF-A0A8H6CJU4-F1
#
_entry.id   AF-A0A8H6CJU4-F1
#
_cell.length_a   1.000
_cell.length_b   1.000
_cell.length_c   1.000
_cell.angle_alpha   90.00
_cell.angle_beta   90.00
_cell.angle_gamma   90.00
#
_symmetry.space_group_name_H-M   'P 1'
#
loop_
_entity.id
_entity.type
_entity.pdbx_description
1 polymer ?
#
loop_
_entity_poly.entity_id
_entity_poly.type
_entity_poly.pdbx_seq_one_letter_code
_entity_poly.pdbx_strand_id
1 'polypeptide(L)'
;MSLRIHAVPAIRTAAAATSAPLSLGVQSSMGGNLLGQEETSRAKTGRIAFVLIDGLADIQIPALANLTPLEAANTPGMDAIAAAGLNGLLDPVEPGLACGSDTAHLSIFGYDPRLYYRGRGALESMGAGIDMAPGDIAFKCNFATLDPATKIVLKRRADRHFEDVGPLLCSALNGVSLPSFPHLIVKAKYATEHRCGIVVSGPGLSDEVSGTDPLKDNLPLQVSKPLKATAEAQYTAAVVNELSTALQEVLQDHAVNQQRIAQGSPPANVVLLRGCGSRPARYESLHGGSH
;
A
#
# COMPACT_ATOMS: atom_id res chain seq x y z
N MET A 1 -22.53 -4.31 -16.38
CA MET A 1 -23.63 -3.63 -15.67
C MET A 1 -23.22 -2.17 -15.57
N SER A 2 -23.84 -1.28 -16.35
CA SER A 2 -23.36 0.10 -16.54
C SER A 2 -23.89 0.99 -15.42
N LEU A 3 -23.01 1.53 -14.57
CA LEU A 3 -23.38 2.50 -13.54
C LEU A 3 -23.40 3.90 -14.17
N ARG A 4 -24.60 4.47 -14.35
CA ARG A 4 -24.78 5.91 -14.58
C ARG A 4 -25.04 6.56 -13.22
N ILE A 5 -24.12 7.41 -12.78
CA ILE A 5 -24.37 8.34 -11.68
C ILE A 5 -25.09 9.55 -12.28
N HIS A 6 -26.31 9.83 -11.81
CA HIS A 6 -27.04 11.05 -12.13
C HIS A 6 -26.98 11.96 -10.91
N ALA A 7 -26.27 13.08 -11.06
CA ALA A 7 -26.39 14.22 -10.17
C ALA A 7 -26.36 15.49 -11.01
N VAL A 8 -27.54 16.04 -11.37
CA VAL A 8 -27.79 17.49 -11.49
C VAL A 8 -29.31 17.75 -11.39
N PRO A 9 -29.75 18.66 -10.51
CA PRO A 9 -30.54 19.78 -11.01
C PRO A 9 -29.94 21.13 -10.58
N ALA A 10 -30.27 22.18 -11.35
CA ALA A 10 -29.94 23.62 -11.19
C ALA A 10 -28.72 24.08 -12.01
N ILE A 11 -28.69 25.21 -12.74
CA ILE A 11 -29.59 26.36 -12.95
C ILE A 11 -29.21 26.95 -14.33
N ARG A 12 -30.17 27.43 -15.12
CA ARG A 12 -29.93 28.21 -16.34
C ARG A 12 -29.19 29.51 -15.98
N THR A 13 -28.00 29.72 -16.53
CA THR A 13 -27.37 31.04 -16.62
C THR A 13 -27.13 31.37 -18.09
N ALA A 14 -27.81 32.42 -18.55
CA ALA A 14 -27.54 33.07 -19.81
C ALA A 14 -26.28 33.92 -19.66
N ALA A 15 -25.28 33.70 -20.51
CA ALA A 15 -24.20 34.64 -20.73
C ALA A 15 -23.98 34.77 -22.24
N ALA A 16 -24.27 35.97 -22.74
CA ALA A 16 -24.08 36.35 -24.13
C ALA A 16 -22.58 36.31 -24.49
N ALA A 17 -22.25 35.58 -25.56
CA ALA A 17 -20.93 35.59 -26.15
C ALA A 17 -20.84 36.76 -27.15
N THR A 18 -20.05 37.78 -26.84
CA THR A 18 -19.55 38.73 -27.84
C THR A 18 -18.16 38.27 -28.28
N SER A 19 -18.06 37.96 -29.57
CA SER A 19 -16.85 37.59 -30.28
C SER A 19 -16.07 38.83 -30.72
N ALA A 20 -14.78 38.89 -30.41
CA ALA A 20 -13.83 39.76 -31.10
C ALA A 20 -12.52 38.99 -31.34
N PRO A 21 -12.03 38.87 -32.58
CA PRO A 21 -10.79 38.17 -32.88
C PRO A 21 -9.57 39.07 -32.66
N LEU A 22 -8.52 38.50 -32.04
CA LEU A 22 -7.17 39.08 -31.95
C LEU A 22 -6.46 38.93 -33.31
N SER A 23 -6.13 40.05 -33.96
CA SER A 23 -5.20 40.07 -35.09
C SER A 23 -3.77 40.33 -34.59
N LEU A 24 -2.83 39.47 -34.99
CA LEU A 24 -1.40 39.72 -34.87
C LEU A 24 -0.98 40.76 -35.91
N GLY A 25 -0.50 41.91 -35.44
CA GLY A 25 0.15 42.94 -36.25
C GLY A 25 1.52 43.27 -35.69
N VAL A 26 2.57 42.79 -36.35
CA VAL A 26 3.97 43.14 -36.10
C VAL A 26 4.22 44.55 -36.62
N GLN A 27 4.66 45.48 -35.76
CA GLN A 27 5.40 46.67 -36.18
C GLN A 27 6.52 47.00 -35.20
N SER A 28 7.72 47.15 -35.78
CA SER A 28 8.96 47.58 -35.16
C SER A 28 9.04 49.11 -35.11
N SER A 29 9.51 49.68 -34.00
CA SER A 29 10.37 50.88 -34.03
C SER A 29 11.05 51.13 -32.68
N MET A 30 12.14 51.89 -32.77
CA MET A 30 13.25 52.04 -31.82
C MET A 30 12.92 52.68 -30.46
N GLY A 31 13.76 52.33 -29.47
CA GLY A 31 14.45 53.31 -28.63
C GLY A 31 13.70 53.83 -27.40
N GLY A 32 13.96 53.23 -26.24
CA GLY A 32 13.56 53.80 -24.96
C GLY A 32 14.01 52.95 -23.79
N ASN A 33 15.07 53.39 -23.12
CA ASN A 33 15.50 52.88 -21.82
C ASN A 33 14.36 53.00 -20.81
N LEU A 34 13.75 51.89 -20.42
CA LEU A 34 12.92 51.78 -19.24
C LEU A 34 13.39 50.53 -18.49
N LEU A 35 14.10 50.78 -17.38
CA LEU A 35 14.36 49.82 -16.32
C LEU A 35 13.01 49.30 -15.81
N GLY A 36 12.49 48.27 -16.47
CA GLY A 36 11.38 47.47 -15.96
C GLY A 36 11.93 46.65 -14.81
N GLN A 37 11.46 46.95 -13.59
CA GLN A 37 11.64 46.05 -12.47
C GLN A 37 11.00 44.71 -12.85
N GLU A 38 11.81 43.66 -12.95
CA GLU A 38 11.30 42.29 -12.90
C GLU A 38 10.71 42.10 -11.51
N GLU A 39 9.40 42.34 -11.36
CA GLU A 39 8.65 41.75 -10.27
C GLU A 39 8.65 40.23 -10.48
N THR A 40 9.67 39.57 -9.92
CA THR A 40 9.61 38.15 -9.66
C THR A 40 8.44 37.92 -8.71
N SER A 41 7.28 37.53 -9.25
CA SER A 41 6.13 37.14 -8.46
C SER A 41 6.50 35.88 -7.69
N ARG A 42 6.97 36.09 -6.45
CA ARG A 42 7.20 35.01 -5.51
C ARG A 42 5.84 34.36 -5.27
N ALA A 43 5.61 33.19 -5.86
CA ALA A 43 4.37 32.43 -5.69
C ALA A 43 4.03 32.40 -4.21
N LYS A 44 2.86 32.93 -3.84
CA LYS A 44 2.36 32.85 -2.46
C LYS A 44 2.23 31.38 -2.11
N THR A 45 3.13 30.89 -1.27
CA THR A 45 3.05 29.54 -0.71
C THR A 45 1.92 29.52 0.31
N GLY A 46 0.74 29.08 -0.13
CA GLY A 46 -0.37 28.76 0.76
C GLY A 46 -0.08 27.48 1.55
N ARG A 47 -0.68 27.35 2.73
CA ARG A 47 -0.71 26.06 3.45
C ARG A 47 -1.85 25.23 2.87
N ILE A 48 -1.61 23.94 2.62
CA ILE A 48 -2.61 23.00 2.13
C ILE A 48 -3.05 22.12 3.31
N ALA A 49 -4.35 22.03 3.54
CA ALA A 49 -4.95 21.02 4.40
C ALA A 49 -5.63 19.99 3.50
N PHE A 50 -5.17 18.74 3.53
CA PHE A 50 -5.75 17.63 2.79
C PHE A 50 -6.47 16.69 3.76
N VAL A 51 -7.77 16.51 3.58
CA VAL A 51 -8.61 15.68 4.46
C VAL A 51 -9.14 14.50 3.64
N LEU A 52 -8.80 13.29 4.07
CA LEU A 52 -9.29 12.05 3.48
C LEU A 52 -10.20 11.34 4.49
N ILE A 53 -11.43 11.01 4.07
CA ILE A 53 -12.38 10.26 4.87
C ILE A 53 -12.44 8.84 4.30
N ASP A 54 -11.84 7.88 5.02
CA ASP A 54 -11.74 6.50 4.56
C ASP A 54 -13.14 5.85 4.45
N GLY A 55 -13.40 5.16 3.35
CA GLY A 55 -14.68 4.50 3.10
C GLY A 55 -15.91 5.41 3.02
N LEU A 56 -15.75 6.70 2.68
CA LEU A 56 -16.86 7.67 2.63
C LEU A 56 -17.94 7.32 1.61
N ALA A 57 -17.54 6.80 0.45
CA ALA A 57 -18.45 6.49 -0.64
C ALA A 57 -19.24 5.21 -0.37
N ASP A 58 -20.54 5.23 -0.65
CA ASP A 58 -21.43 4.09 -0.50
C ASP A 58 -22.53 4.13 -1.59
N ILE A 59 -23.40 3.14 -1.57
CA ILE A 59 -24.59 3.03 -2.42
C ILE A 59 -25.83 3.56 -1.71
N GLN A 60 -26.90 3.76 -2.49
CA GLN A 60 -28.21 4.07 -1.95
C GLN A 60 -28.75 2.88 -1.15
N ILE A 61 -29.27 3.17 0.05
CA ILE A 61 -29.78 2.14 0.97
C ILE A 61 -31.28 2.35 1.15
N PRO A 62 -32.14 1.34 0.89
CA PRO A 62 -33.60 1.48 1.04
C PRO A 62 -34.04 1.94 2.43
N ALA A 63 -33.34 1.51 3.48
CA ALA A 63 -33.60 1.91 4.87
C ALA A 63 -33.32 3.40 5.13
N LEU A 64 -32.55 4.08 4.28
CA LEU A 64 -32.27 5.50 4.33
C LEU A 64 -33.09 6.29 3.30
N ALA A 65 -34.31 5.83 3.00
CA ALA A 65 -35.15 6.40 1.94
C ALA A 65 -34.46 6.46 0.56
N ASN A 66 -33.64 5.45 0.27
CA ASN A 66 -32.79 5.36 -0.94
C ASN A 66 -31.74 6.48 -1.06
N LEU A 67 -31.30 7.06 0.05
CA LEU A 67 -30.11 7.90 0.13
C LEU A 67 -28.87 7.06 0.43
N THR A 68 -27.69 7.59 0.12
CA THR A 68 -26.42 7.11 0.68
C THR A 68 -26.30 7.53 2.16
N PRO A 69 -25.46 6.86 2.98
CA PRO A 69 -25.19 7.28 4.35
C PRO A 69 -24.69 8.73 4.46
N LEU A 70 -23.88 9.18 3.48
CA LEU A 70 -23.38 10.55 3.43
C LEU A 70 -24.51 11.56 3.20
N GLU A 71 -25.43 11.29 2.27
CA GLU A 71 -26.58 12.15 1.99
C GLU A 71 -27.59 12.17 3.15
N ALA A 72 -27.74 11.07 3.87
CA ALA A 72 -28.65 10.98 5.02
C ALA A 72 -28.07 11.65 6.29
N ALA A 73 -26.75 11.83 6.37
CA ALA A 73 -26.09 12.37 7.53
C ALA A 73 -26.24 13.91 7.63
N ASN A 74 -26.37 14.41 8.86
CA ASN A 74 -26.34 15.85 9.10
C ASN A 74 -24.89 16.37 9.06
N THR A 75 -24.44 16.91 7.92
CA THR A 75 -23.04 17.27 7.68
C THR A 75 -22.81 18.75 7.34
N PRO A 76 -23.28 19.70 8.17
CA PRO A 76 -23.30 21.13 7.84
C PRO A 76 -21.92 21.73 7.55
N GLY A 77 -20.85 21.16 8.13
CA GLY A 77 -19.48 21.57 7.85
C GLY A 77 -19.00 21.19 6.45
N MET A 78 -19.30 19.96 6.00
CA MET A 78 -18.96 19.53 4.63
C MET A 78 -19.84 20.23 3.61
N ASP A 79 -21.12 20.43 3.93
CA ASP A 79 -22.06 21.19 3.08
C ASP A 79 -21.57 22.63 2.85
N ALA A 80 -21.09 23.29 3.91
CA ALA A 80 -20.52 24.63 3.81
C ALA A 80 -19.25 24.68 2.94
N ILE A 81 -18.37 23.67 3.07
CA ILE A 81 -17.15 23.55 2.25
C ILE A 81 -17.52 23.32 0.78
N ALA A 82 -18.46 22.42 0.50
CA ALA A 82 -18.93 22.13 -0.85
C ALA A 82 -19.59 23.36 -1.50
N ALA A 83 -20.38 24.13 -0.75
CA ALA A 83 -21.04 25.33 -1.24
C ALA A 83 -20.07 26.49 -1.54
N ALA A 84 -18.97 26.60 -0.79
CA ALA A 84 -17.97 27.66 -0.96
C ALA A 84 -16.82 27.29 -1.92
N GLY A 85 -16.70 26.02 -2.30
CA GLY A 85 -15.56 25.47 -3.01
C GLY A 85 -15.86 24.99 -4.44
N LEU A 86 -14.88 24.30 -5.02
CA LEU A 86 -15.04 23.54 -6.26
C LEU A 86 -15.28 22.07 -5.91
N ASN A 87 -16.22 21.46 -6.62
CA ASN A 87 -16.65 20.09 -6.40
C ASN A 87 -16.33 19.22 -7.62
N GLY A 88 -16.15 17.92 -7.40
CA GLY A 88 -15.90 16.96 -8.45
C GLY A 88 -15.97 15.53 -7.94
N LEU A 89 -15.82 14.58 -8.86
CA LEU A 89 -15.69 13.16 -8.56
C LEU A 89 -14.23 12.74 -8.77
N LEU A 90 -13.78 11.80 -7.95
CA LEU A 90 -12.46 11.20 -8.06
C LEU A 90 -12.63 9.69 -8.19
N ASP A 91 -12.26 9.15 -9.35
CA ASP A 91 -11.94 7.73 -9.49
C ASP A 91 -10.47 7.56 -9.08
N PRO A 92 -10.14 6.91 -7.95
CA PRO A 92 -8.76 6.90 -7.48
C PRO A 92 -7.80 6.22 -8.45
N VAL A 93 -8.24 5.31 -9.31
CA VAL A 93 -7.33 4.60 -10.25
C VAL A 93 -7.85 4.64 -11.68
N GLU A 94 -9.10 4.24 -11.91
CA GLU A 94 -9.83 4.38 -13.16
C GLU A 94 -11.33 4.15 -12.91
N PRO A 95 -12.20 4.65 -13.80
CA PRO A 95 -13.64 4.41 -13.71
C PRO A 95 -13.97 2.92 -13.62
N GLY A 96 -14.70 2.55 -12.58
CA GLY A 96 -15.21 1.17 -12.38
C GLY A 96 -14.22 0.19 -11.76
N LEU A 97 -12.99 0.61 -11.43
CA LEU A 97 -12.02 -0.26 -10.75
C LEU A 97 -12.08 -0.05 -9.23
N ALA A 98 -12.51 -1.09 -8.50
CA ALA A 98 -12.36 -1.14 -7.06
C ALA A 98 -10.87 -1.22 -6.69
N CYS A 99 -10.40 -0.31 -5.86
CA CYS A 99 -9.01 -0.23 -5.41
C CYS A 99 -8.91 -0.42 -3.89
N GLY A 100 -7.75 -0.89 -3.43
CA GLY A 100 -7.41 -0.92 -2.01
C GLY A 100 -6.95 0.45 -1.53
N SER A 101 -6.91 0.64 -0.21
CA SER A 101 -6.41 1.89 0.38
C SER A 101 -4.97 2.19 -0.07
N ASP A 102 -4.13 1.18 -0.25
CA ASP A 102 -2.75 1.33 -0.74
C ASP A 102 -2.66 2.02 -2.10
N THR A 103 -3.34 1.50 -3.12
CA THR A 103 -3.32 2.08 -4.47
C THR A 103 -4.09 3.39 -4.56
N ALA A 104 -5.16 3.56 -3.78
CA ALA A 104 -5.90 4.81 -3.68
C ALA A 104 -5.03 5.95 -3.12
N HIS A 105 -4.30 5.70 -2.03
CA HIS A 105 -3.42 6.72 -1.43
C HIS A 105 -2.28 7.10 -2.38
N LEU A 106 -1.65 6.13 -3.05
CA LEU A 106 -0.62 6.43 -4.06
C LEU A 106 -1.12 7.39 -5.13
N SER A 107 -2.30 7.11 -5.68
CA SER A 107 -2.90 7.98 -6.71
C SER A 107 -3.26 9.37 -6.20
N ILE A 108 -3.85 9.45 -5.01
CA ILE A 108 -4.16 10.73 -4.34
C ILE A 108 -2.91 11.59 -4.16
N PHE A 109 -1.75 10.98 -3.90
CA PHE A 109 -0.47 11.68 -3.79
C PHE A 109 0.25 11.90 -5.13
N GLY A 110 -0.39 11.60 -6.26
CA GLY A 110 0.11 11.90 -7.60
C GLY A 110 0.92 10.78 -8.26
N TYR A 111 0.99 9.59 -7.65
CA TYR A 111 1.65 8.44 -8.26
C TYR A 111 0.66 7.61 -9.06
N ASP A 112 0.98 7.29 -10.31
CA ASP A 112 0.23 6.25 -11.02
C ASP A 112 0.48 4.88 -10.32
N PRO A 113 -0.54 4.28 -9.67
CA PRO A 113 -0.34 3.01 -8.98
C PRO A 113 0.05 1.90 -9.96
N ARG A 114 -0.24 1.98 -11.26
CA ARG A 114 0.20 0.98 -12.24
C ARG A 114 1.71 0.97 -12.41
N LEU A 115 2.35 2.11 -12.20
CA LEU A 115 3.79 2.27 -12.36
C LEU A 115 4.53 2.10 -11.04
N TYR A 116 3.98 2.61 -9.93
CA TYR A 116 4.69 2.72 -8.66
C TYR A 116 4.22 1.77 -7.57
N TYR A 117 3.02 1.18 -7.70
CA TYR A 117 2.62 0.16 -6.76
C TYR A 117 3.47 -1.08 -6.97
N ARG A 118 4.16 -1.46 -5.89
CA ARG A 118 5.08 -2.59 -5.85
C ARG A 118 4.67 -3.53 -4.74
N GLY A 119 3.37 -3.76 -4.58
CA GLY A 119 2.84 -4.70 -3.60
C GLY A 119 2.71 -4.13 -2.18
N ARG A 120 1.78 -4.74 -1.43
CA ARG A 120 1.38 -4.29 -0.09
C ARG A 120 2.40 -4.61 0.99
N GLY A 121 3.23 -5.64 0.80
CA GLY A 121 4.23 -6.06 1.77
C GLY A 121 5.25 -4.98 2.08
N ALA A 122 5.68 -4.21 1.07
CA ALA A 122 6.57 -3.07 1.25
C ALA A 122 5.93 -1.94 2.06
N LEU A 123 4.71 -1.54 1.72
CA LEU A 123 4.00 -0.47 2.43
C LEU A 123 3.75 -0.82 3.89
N GLU A 124 3.32 -2.06 4.18
CA GLU A 124 3.07 -2.48 5.56
C GLU A 124 4.36 -2.64 6.37
N SER A 125 5.44 -3.12 5.76
CA SER A 125 6.73 -3.26 6.45
C SER A 125 7.35 -1.91 6.78
N MET A 126 7.29 -0.95 5.85
CA MET A 126 7.68 0.44 6.12
C MET A 126 6.78 1.07 7.18
N GLY A 127 5.47 0.83 7.13
CA GLY A 127 4.51 1.30 8.15
C GLY A 127 4.74 0.70 9.54
N ALA A 128 5.28 -0.53 9.62
CA ALA A 128 5.72 -1.16 10.88
C ALA A 128 7.09 -0.66 11.37
N GLY A 129 7.73 0.26 10.64
CA GLY A 129 9.02 0.85 10.98
C GLY A 129 10.23 -0.01 10.57
N ILE A 130 10.09 -0.89 9.57
CA ILE A 130 11.24 -1.59 8.98
C ILE A 130 11.81 -0.76 7.83
N ASP A 131 13.06 -0.34 7.96
CA ASP A 131 13.78 0.32 6.87
C ASP A 131 14.03 -0.66 5.72
N MET A 132 13.62 -0.26 4.52
CA MET A 132 13.87 -0.96 3.26
C MET A 132 14.79 -0.14 2.37
N ALA A 133 15.82 -0.73 1.79
CA ALA A 133 16.61 -0.11 0.73
C ALA A 133 15.94 -0.33 -0.65
N PRO A 134 16.25 0.48 -1.67
CA PRO A 134 15.90 0.15 -3.05
C PRO A 134 16.45 -1.23 -3.44
N GLY A 135 15.59 -2.08 -4.02
CA GLY A 135 15.93 -3.47 -4.35
C GLY A 135 15.54 -4.49 -3.27
N ASP A 136 15.26 -4.05 -2.04
CA ASP A 136 14.74 -4.95 -1.00
C ASP A 136 13.30 -5.37 -1.34
N ILE A 137 12.97 -6.58 -0.91
CA ILE A 137 11.59 -7.09 -0.92
C ILE A 137 11.07 -7.24 0.49
N ALA A 138 9.75 -7.16 0.62
CA ALA A 138 9.05 -7.27 1.88
C ALA A 138 7.76 -8.04 1.74
N PHE A 139 7.41 -8.73 2.81
CA PHE A 139 6.18 -9.48 2.93
C PHE A 139 5.40 -8.96 4.12
N LYS A 140 4.09 -8.80 3.92
CA LYS A 140 3.16 -8.86 5.04
C LYS A 140 3.07 -10.31 5.46
N CYS A 141 3.17 -10.56 6.75
CA CYS A 141 3.22 -11.91 7.26
C CYS A 141 2.23 -12.16 8.37
N ASN A 142 1.87 -13.42 8.51
CA ASN A 142 1.10 -13.92 9.64
C ASN A 142 1.88 -15.02 10.34
N PHE A 143 2.00 -14.93 11.66
CA PHE A 143 2.26 -16.10 12.50
C PHE A 143 1.07 -17.05 12.46
N ALA A 144 1.33 -18.31 12.16
CA ALA A 144 0.33 -19.33 11.90
C ALA A 144 0.74 -20.68 12.50
N THR A 145 -0.23 -21.59 12.53
CA THR A 145 -0.05 -22.96 13.02
C THR A 145 -0.01 -23.92 11.83
N LEU A 146 1.09 -24.62 11.69
CA LEU A 146 1.35 -25.67 10.71
C LEU A 146 1.39 -27.02 11.42
N ASP A 147 0.81 -28.04 10.81
CA ASP A 147 1.13 -29.43 11.14
C ASP A 147 2.44 -29.83 10.44
N PRO A 148 3.52 -30.12 11.17
CA PRO A 148 4.82 -30.42 10.57
C PRO A 148 4.83 -31.74 9.78
N ALA A 149 3.96 -32.70 10.12
CA ALA A 149 3.91 -34.01 9.48
C ALA A 149 3.19 -33.94 8.12
N THR A 150 2.05 -33.24 8.07
CA THR A 150 1.23 -33.14 6.85
C THR A 150 1.54 -31.90 6.00
N LYS A 151 2.26 -30.92 6.56
CA LYS A 151 2.48 -29.58 5.99
C LYS A 151 1.17 -28.82 5.71
N ILE A 152 0.11 -29.13 6.46
CA ILE A 152 -1.17 -28.43 6.40
C ILE A 152 -1.16 -27.24 7.36
N VAL A 153 -1.54 -26.08 6.87
CA VAL A 153 -1.74 -24.88 7.70
C VAL A 153 -3.09 -25.00 8.41
N LEU A 154 -3.07 -25.41 9.67
CA LEU A 154 -4.27 -25.61 10.50
C LEU A 154 -4.96 -24.28 10.83
N LYS A 155 -4.17 -23.24 11.11
CA LYS A 155 -4.66 -21.89 11.40
C LYS A 155 -3.75 -20.85 10.76
N ARG A 156 -4.27 -20.00 9.89
CA ARG A 156 -3.51 -18.88 9.28
C ARG A 156 -3.23 -17.72 10.24
N ARG A 157 -3.79 -17.78 11.44
CA ARG A 157 -3.62 -16.81 12.53
C ARG A 157 -3.46 -17.63 13.80
N ALA A 158 -2.25 -17.74 14.30
CA ALA A 158 -1.96 -18.55 15.48
C ALA A 158 -2.75 -18.06 16.70
N ASP A 159 -2.84 -16.73 16.85
CA ASP A 159 -3.61 -16.05 17.89
C ASP A 159 -3.97 -14.62 17.45
N ARG A 160 -4.87 -13.97 18.19
CA ARG A 160 -5.05 -12.52 18.12
C ARG A 160 -4.37 -11.79 19.27
N HIS A 161 -4.17 -12.45 20.40
CA HIS A 161 -3.41 -11.90 21.53
C HIS A 161 -1.96 -12.36 21.38
N PHE A 162 -1.16 -11.50 20.77
CA PHE A 162 0.20 -11.81 20.35
C PHE A 162 1.18 -10.68 20.67
N GLU A 163 0.75 -9.70 21.47
CA GLU A 163 1.50 -8.51 21.82
C GLU A 163 2.75 -8.85 22.65
N ASP A 164 2.64 -9.88 23.51
CA ASP A 164 3.77 -10.36 24.32
C ASP A 164 4.65 -11.36 23.55
N VAL A 165 4.04 -12.20 22.72
CA VAL A 165 4.71 -13.32 22.02
C VAL A 165 5.36 -12.87 20.71
N GLY A 166 4.67 -12.03 19.95
CA GLY A 166 5.05 -11.60 18.61
C GLY A 166 6.41 -10.90 18.56
N PRO A 167 6.72 -9.93 19.45
CA PRO A 167 8.05 -9.33 19.52
C PRO A 167 9.16 -10.34 19.80
N LEU A 168 8.92 -11.32 20.69
CA LEU A 168 9.90 -12.36 21.02
C LEU A 168 10.19 -13.25 19.80
N LEU A 169 9.14 -13.72 19.12
CA LEU A 169 9.30 -14.54 17.92
C LEU A 169 9.96 -13.74 16.79
N CYS A 170 9.55 -12.50 16.54
CA CYS A 170 10.23 -11.65 15.55
C CYS A 170 11.70 -11.42 15.89
N SER A 171 12.05 -11.26 17.17
CA SER A 171 13.44 -11.13 17.59
C SER A 171 14.26 -12.39 17.27
N ALA A 172 13.66 -13.58 17.42
CA ALA A 172 14.32 -14.84 17.07
C ALA A 172 14.49 -15.02 15.55
N LEU A 173 13.53 -14.52 14.76
CA LEU A 173 13.57 -14.57 13.30
C LEU A 173 14.53 -13.53 12.67
N ASN A 174 14.84 -12.46 13.40
CA ASN A 174 15.65 -11.37 12.89
C ASN A 174 17.11 -11.83 12.70
N GLY A 175 17.63 -11.69 11.48
CA GLY A 175 18.97 -12.14 11.13
C GLY A 175 19.09 -13.65 10.88
N VAL A 176 17.97 -14.36 10.66
CA VAL A 176 18.03 -15.77 10.28
C VAL A 176 18.88 -15.95 9.01
N SER A 177 19.78 -16.93 9.04
CA SER A 177 20.69 -17.22 7.93
C SER A 177 19.99 -18.06 6.87
N LEU A 178 20.28 -17.76 5.60
CA LEU A 178 19.89 -18.56 4.44
C LEU A 178 21.17 -19.19 3.85
N PRO A 179 21.50 -20.46 4.16
CA PRO A 179 22.75 -21.09 3.74
C PRO A 179 23.04 -21.02 2.24
N SER A 180 22.03 -21.14 1.38
CA SER A 180 22.22 -21.03 -0.08
C SER A 180 22.34 -19.58 -0.55
N PHE A 181 21.97 -18.62 0.30
CA PHE A 181 21.94 -17.19 0.00
C PHE A 181 22.60 -16.36 1.11
N PRO A 182 23.88 -16.61 1.44
CA PRO A 182 24.54 -16.06 2.63
C PRO A 182 24.74 -14.54 2.61
N HIS A 183 24.55 -13.90 1.45
CA HIS A 183 24.66 -12.46 1.25
C HIS A 183 23.33 -11.72 1.50
N LEU A 184 22.23 -12.46 1.71
CA LEU A 184 20.93 -11.86 2.02
C LEU A 184 20.78 -11.64 3.52
N ILE A 185 20.14 -10.53 3.87
CA ILE A 185 19.86 -10.16 5.25
C ILE A 185 18.35 -10.21 5.46
N VAL A 186 17.91 -10.95 6.48
CA VAL A 186 16.51 -11.05 6.86
C VAL A 186 16.24 -10.17 8.07
N LYS A 187 15.24 -9.30 7.98
CA LYS A 187 14.74 -8.51 9.10
C LYS A 187 13.30 -8.89 9.39
N ALA A 188 12.97 -9.01 10.67
CA ALA A 188 11.63 -9.32 11.13
C ALA A 188 11.16 -8.27 12.13
N LYS A 189 9.92 -7.80 11.97
CA LYS A 189 9.32 -6.85 12.92
C LYS A 189 7.89 -7.23 13.21
N TYR A 190 7.57 -7.19 14.50
CA TYR A 190 6.21 -7.36 14.96
C TYR A 190 5.35 -6.17 14.55
N ALA A 191 4.12 -6.42 14.13
CA ALA A 191 3.12 -5.39 13.87
C ALA A 191 2.05 -5.40 14.96
N THR A 192 0.95 -6.12 14.76
CA THR A 192 -0.18 -6.22 15.70
C THR A 192 -0.87 -7.56 15.53
N GLU A 193 -1.47 -8.10 16.61
CA GLU A 193 -2.02 -9.46 16.63
C GLU A 193 -1.00 -10.47 16.05
N HIS A 194 -1.43 -11.47 15.30
CA HIS A 194 -0.59 -12.41 14.54
C HIS A 194 0.31 -11.79 13.44
N ARG A 195 0.26 -10.47 13.19
CA ARG A 195 0.89 -9.88 12.01
C ARG A 195 2.33 -9.48 12.29
N CYS A 196 3.18 -9.70 11.30
CA CYS A 196 4.56 -9.23 11.28
C CYS A 196 4.96 -8.80 9.85
N GLY A 197 6.04 -8.06 9.74
CA GLY A 197 6.72 -7.77 8.47
C GLY A 197 8.02 -8.56 8.40
N ILE A 198 8.30 -9.14 7.22
CA ILE A 198 9.59 -9.75 6.90
C ILE A 198 10.18 -9.00 5.71
N VAL A 199 11.38 -8.47 5.88
CA VAL A 199 12.15 -7.82 4.80
C VAL A 199 13.36 -8.68 4.48
N VAL A 200 13.62 -8.86 3.20
CA VAL A 200 14.84 -9.49 2.69
C VAL A 200 15.60 -8.44 1.90
N SER A 201 16.84 -8.20 2.31
CA SER A 201 17.74 -7.23 1.69
C SER A 201 18.89 -7.94 1.01
N GLY A 202 19.21 -7.52 -0.21
CA GLY A 202 20.35 -8.03 -0.97
C GLY A 202 20.15 -7.99 -2.48
N PRO A 203 21.18 -8.34 -3.26
CA PRO A 203 21.15 -8.29 -4.72
C PRO A 203 20.21 -9.34 -5.34
N GLY A 204 19.71 -9.05 -6.54
CA GLY A 204 19.00 -10.01 -7.39
C GLY A 204 17.55 -10.31 -7.00
N LEU A 205 17.02 -9.62 -5.99
CA LEU A 205 15.64 -9.81 -5.52
C LEU A 205 14.62 -9.19 -6.47
N SER A 206 13.44 -9.81 -6.54
CA SER A 206 12.28 -9.36 -7.33
C SER A 206 10.99 -9.54 -6.55
N ASP A 207 10.07 -8.59 -6.67
CA ASP A 207 8.73 -8.68 -6.07
C ASP A 207 7.74 -9.52 -6.90
N GLU A 208 8.17 -10.04 -8.04
CA GLU A 208 7.35 -10.84 -8.97
C GLU A 208 7.31 -12.33 -8.56
N VAL A 209 6.99 -12.59 -7.29
CA VAL A 209 6.90 -13.94 -6.71
C VAL A 209 5.62 -14.13 -5.90
N SER A 210 5.11 -15.36 -5.89
CA SER A 210 3.99 -15.73 -5.02
C SER A 210 4.43 -15.88 -3.57
N GLY A 211 3.48 -15.72 -2.65
CA GLY A 211 3.70 -16.02 -1.23
C GLY A 211 3.59 -17.51 -0.89
N THR A 212 3.65 -17.82 0.41
CA THR A 212 3.50 -19.18 0.97
C THR A 212 2.13 -19.41 1.64
N ASP A 213 1.32 -18.35 1.80
CA ASP A 213 -0.01 -18.43 2.39
C ASP A 213 -1.02 -19.15 1.47
N PRO A 214 -1.69 -20.23 1.92
CA PRO A 214 -2.74 -20.89 1.15
C PRO A 214 -4.07 -20.14 1.08
N LEU A 215 -4.18 -18.96 1.72
CA LEU A 215 -5.34 -18.08 1.74
C LEU A 215 -6.59 -18.62 2.48
N LYS A 216 -6.62 -19.91 2.82
CA LYS A 216 -7.62 -20.55 3.70
C LYS A 216 -6.95 -21.54 4.66
N ASP A 217 -7.59 -21.73 5.81
CA ASP A 217 -7.16 -22.74 6.79
C ASP A 217 -7.38 -24.16 6.24
N ASN A 218 -6.67 -25.12 6.81
CA ASN A 218 -6.70 -26.55 6.44
C ASN A 218 -6.31 -26.83 4.99
N LEU A 219 -5.38 -26.03 4.46
CA LEU A 219 -4.78 -26.23 3.15
C LEU A 219 -3.25 -26.41 3.27
N PRO A 220 -2.61 -27.08 2.31
CA PRO A 220 -1.15 -27.21 2.30
C PRO A 220 -0.46 -25.86 2.23
N LEU A 221 0.65 -25.71 2.97
CA LEU A 221 1.55 -24.57 2.82
C LEU A 221 1.99 -24.45 1.35
N GLN A 222 1.94 -23.25 0.79
CA GLN A 222 2.28 -23.04 -0.61
C GLN A 222 3.79 -22.91 -0.79
N VAL A 223 4.28 -23.47 -1.90
CA VAL A 223 5.64 -23.23 -2.40
C VAL A 223 5.59 -21.97 -3.24
N SER A 224 6.49 -21.03 -2.96
CA SER A 224 6.65 -19.80 -3.74
C SER A 224 7.07 -20.12 -5.17
N LYS A 225 6.47 -19.42 -6.12
CA LYS A 225 6.71 -19.54 -7.55
C LYS A 225 6.97 -18.16 -8.16
N PRO A 226 7.80 -18.07 -9.21
CA PRO A 226 7.92 -16.85 -9.98
C PRO A 226 6.59 -16.53 -10.69
N LEU A 227 6.17 -15.27 -10.64
CA LEU A 227 4.98 -14.76 -11.36
C LEU A 227 5.33 -14.36 -12.80
N LYS A 228 6.60 -14.05 -13.06
CA LYS A 228 7.16 -13.76 -14.39
C LYS A 228 8.32 -14.68 -14.70
N ALA A 229 8.53 -14.98 -15.98
CA ALA A 229 9.63 -15.81 -16.45
C ALA A 229 10.96 -15.04 -16.53
N THR A 230 11.38 -14.43 -15.41
CA THR A 230 12.67 -13.72 -15.29
C THR A 230 13.61 -14.48 -14.36
N ALA A 231 14.92 -14.28 -14.51
CA ALA A 231 15.93 -14.94 -13.69
C ALA A 231 15.83 -14.47 -12.21
N GLU A 232 15.54 -13.19 -12.01
CA GLU A 232 15.38 -12.56 -10.69
C GLU A 232 14.16 -13.11 -9.95
N ALA A 233 13.03 -13.33 -10.64
CA ALA A 233 11.85 -13.93 -10.05
C ALA A 233 12.08 -15.40 -9.68
N GLN A 234 12.79 -16.16 -10.52
CA GLN A 234 13.15 -17.55 -10.23
C GLN A 234 14.10 -17.65 -9.03
N TYR A 235 15.14 -16.81 -9.01
CA TYR A 235 16.06 -16.68 -7.89
C TYR A 235 15.31 -16.35 -6.59
N THR A 236 14.42 -15.34 -6.65
CA THR A 236 13.68 -14.91 -5.47
C THR A 236 12.70 -15.97 -4.99
N ALA A 237 12.05 -16.72 -5.87
CA ALA A 237 11.18 -17.82 -5.45
C ALA A 237 11.96 -18.89 -4.67
N ALA A 238 13.19 -19.20 -5.08
CA ALA A 238 14.07 -20.11 -4.34
C ALA A 238 14.45 -19.53 -2.96
N VAL A 239 14.81 -18.24 -2.89
CA VAL A 239 15.06 -17.52 -1.63
C VAL A 239 13.86 -17.61 -0.69
N VAL A 240 12.64 -17.35 -1.19
CA VAL A 240 11.41 -17.36 -0.37
C VAL A 240 11.11 -18.75 0.18
N ASN A 241 11.38 -19.80 -0.60
CA ASN A 241 11.17 -21.18 -0.15
C ASN A 241 12.19 -21.60 0.93
N GLU A 242 13.45 -21.20 0.79
CA GLU A 242 14.46 -21.41 1.84
C GLU A 242 14.15 -20.60 3.09
N LEU A 243 13.77 -19.32 2.92
CA LEU A 243 13.33 -18.46 4.00
C LEU A 243 12.16 -19.08 4.77
N SER A 244 11.11 -19.53 4.08
CA SER A 244 9.96 -20.19 4.70
C SER A 244 10.39 -21.40 5.56
N THR A 245 11.37 -22.16 5.09
CA THR A 245 11.92 -23.31 5.80
C THR A 245 12.73 -22.87 7.03
N ALA A 246 13.66 -21.94 6.86
CA ALA A 246 14.49 -21.42 7.94
C ALA A 246 13.66 -20.77 9.06
N LEU A 247 12.60 -20.02 8.71
CA LEU A 247 11.68 -19.45 9.69
C LEU A 247 10.94 -20.55 10.48
N GLN A 248 10.51 -21.63 9.83
CA GLN A 248 9.88 -22.77 10.51
C GLN A 248 10.84 -23.44 11.50
N GLU A 249 12.09 -23.67 11.10
CA GLU A 249 13.12 -24.29 11.94
C GLU A 249 13.39 -23.48 13.21
N VAL A 250 13.52 -22.16 13.09
CA VAL A 250 13.70 -21.26 14.24
C VAL A 250 12.49 -21.32 15.18
N LEU A 251 11.27 -21.39 14.64
CA LEU A 251 10.05 -21.33 15.43
C LEU A 251 9.66 -22.66 16.06
N GLN A 252 9.93 -23.79 15.41
CA GLN A 252 9.45 -25.11 15.83
C GLN A 252 9.90 -25.46 17.25
N ASP A 253 11.17 -25.18 17.58
CA ASP A 253 11.76 -25.50 18.88
C ASP A 253 11.88 -24.28 19.81
N HIS A 254 11.32 -23.14 19.42
CA HIS A 254 11.39 -21.92 20.22
C HIS A 254 10.65 -22.09 21.55
N ALA A 255 11.28 -21.66 22.66
CA ALA A 255 10.73 -21.82 24.02
C ALA A 255 9.30 -21.27 24.17
N VAL A 256 8.98 -20.17 23.48
CA VAL A 256 7.63 -19.60 23.46
C VAL A 256 6.60 -20.56 22.88
N ASN A 257 6.93 -21.30 21.81
CA ASN A 257 6.01 -22.29 21.25
C ASN A 257 5.88 -23.52 22.16
N GLN A 258 6.95 -23.93 22.83
CA GLN A 258 6.87 -24.99 23.85
C GLN A 258 5.92 -24.60 24.99
N GLN A 259 6.01 -23.35 25.46
CA GLN A 259 5.09 -22.81 26.48
C GLN A 259 3.64 -22.75 25.97
N ARG A 260 3.41 -22.28 24.74
CA ARG A 260 2.08 -22.25 24.14
C ARG A 260 1.44 -23.64 24.09
N ILE A 261 2.20 -24.65 23.64
CA ILE A 261 1.74 -26.04 23.58
C ILE A 261 1.41 -26.55 24.98
N ALA A 262 2.28 -26.32 25.97
CA ALA A 262 2.05 -26.74 27.36
C ALA A 262 0.78 -26.11 27.98
N GLN A 263 0.39 -24.92 27.51
CA GLN A 263 -0.83 -24.21 27.93
C GLN A 263 -2.06 -24.57 27.06
N GLY A 264 -1.95 -25.52 26.14
CA GLY A 264 -3.05 -25.90 25.24
C GLY A 264 -3.34 -24.88 24.12
N SER A 265 -2.46 -23.89 23.93
CA SER A 265 -2.57 -22.89 22.87
C SER A 265 -1.89 -23.39 21.59
N PRO A 266 -2.42 -23.08 20.39
CA PRO A 266 -1.77 -23.46 19.14
C PRO A 266 -0.37 -22.84 19.02
N PRO A 267 0.65 -23.60 18.58
CA PRO A 267 1.96 -23.03 18.32
C PRO A 267 1.92 -22.11 17.10
N ALA A 268 2.78 -21.10 17.11
CA ALA A 268 3.07 -20.24 15.98
C ALA A 268 4.38 -20.70 15.33
N ASN A 269 4.32 -21.84 14.65
CA ASN A 269 5.48 -22.57 14.12
C ASN A 269 5.68 -22.36 12.61
N VAL A 270 4.92 -21.48 11.97
CA VAL A 270 5.16 -21.04 10.59
C VAL A 270 4.85 -19.56 10.43
N VAL A 271 5.58 -18.90 9.54
CA VAL A 271 5.27 -17.55 9.06
C VAL A 271 4.73 -17.66 7.64
N LEU A 272 3.50 -17.22 7.42
CA LEU A 272 2.90 -17.17 6.08
C LEU A 272 3.31 -15.88 5.38
N LEU A 273 4.14 -16.00 4.35
CA LEU A 273 4.66 -14.88 3.56
C LEU A 273 3.60 -14.47 2.54
N ARG A 274 3.19 -13.19 2.53
CA ARG A 274 2.12 -12.68 1.65
C ARG A 274 2.48 -11.36 0.99
N GLY A 275 1.94 -11.19 -0.21
CA GLY A 275 1.96 -9.92 -0.93
C GLY A 275 3.36 -9.36 -1.02
N CYS A 276 4.28 -10.13 -1.63
CA CYS A 276 5.64 -9.68 -1.88
C CYS A 276 5.59 -8.27 -2.49
N GLY A 277 6.44 -7.40 -1.99
CA GLY A 277 6.54 -6.08 -2.54
C GLY A 277 7.92 -5.49 -2.43
N SER A 278 8.32 -4.72 -3.43
CA SER A 278 9.58 -3.98 -3.42
C SER A 278 9.36 -2.54 -2.99
N ARG A 279 10.41 -1.88 -2.51
CA ARG A 279 10.32 -0.47 -2.15
C ARG A 279 9.99 0.38 -3.40
N PRO A 280 8.89 1.17 -3.40
CA PRO A 280 8.60 2.10 -4.48
C PRO A 280 9.70 3.15 -4.63
N ALA A 281 9.86 3.69 -5.84
CA ALA A 281 10.70 4.87 -6.07
C ALA A 281 10.20 6.05 -5.19
N ARG A 282 11.13 6.89 -4.75
CA ARG A 282 10.85 8.03 -3.87
C ARG A 282 10.04 9.13 -4.57
N TYR A 283 9.24 9.88 -3.79
CA TYR A 283 8.46 11.03 -4.29
C TYR A 283 9.36 12.11 -4.88
N GLU A 284 10.46 12.39 -4.18
CA GLU A 284 11.38 13.48 -4.46
C GLU A 284 12.06 13.31 -5.83
N SER A 285 12.31 12.06 -6.22
CA SER A 285 12.85 11.73 -7.53
C SER A 285 11.87 11.97 -8.69
N LEU A 286 10.57 12.10 -8.43
CA LEU A 286 9.54 12.28 -9.45
C LEU A 286 9.10 13.74 -9.62
N HIS A 287 9.20 14.54 -8.55
CA HIS A 287 8.72 15.93 -8.54
C HIS A 287 9.80 16.98 -8.23
N GLY A 288 11.07 16.58 -8.16
CA GLY A 288 12.21 17.51 -8.08
C GLY A 288 12.35 18.27 -6.75
N GLY A 289 11.62 17.86 -5.71
CA GLY A 289 11.68 18.50 -4.39
C GLY A 289 12.81 17.94 -3.55
N SER A 290 13.88 18.71 -3.38
CA SER A 290 14.85 18.49 -2.30
C SER A 290 14.31 19.18 -1.04
N HIS A 291 14.06 18.43 0.03
CA HIS A 291 13.91 18.96 1.38
C HIS A 291 15.05 18.44 2.25
#